data_AF-A0A967YFA1-F1
#
_entry.id   AF-A0A967YFA1-F1
#
_cell.length_a   1.000
_cell.length_b   1.000
_cell.length_c   1.000
_cell.angle_alpha   90.00
_cell.angle_beta   90.00
_cell.angle_gamma   90.00
#
_symmetry.space_group_name_H-M   'P 1'
#
loop_
_entity.id
_entity.type
_entity.pdbx_description
1 polymer ?
#
loop_
_entity_poly.entity_id
_entity_poly.type
_entity_poly.pdbx_seq_one_letter_code
_entity_poly.pdbx_strand_id
1 'polypeptide(L)' 'ASGFRGPCEEAIVGTEIKDLDNPIEVDHIIRSFDPCLVCTVHTINI' A
#
# COMPACT_ATOMS: atom_id res chain seq x y z
N ALA A 1 12.56 16.08 -2.19
CA ALA A 1 11.79 15.07 -1.43
C ALA A 1 12.31 15.07 0.00
N SER A 2 11.43 15.13 0.99
CA SER A 2 11.76 15.22 2.42
C SER A 2 12.16 13.88 3.05
N GLY A 3 12.13 12.77 2.29
CA GLY A 3 12.53 11.44 2.75
C GLY A 3 11.50 10.72 3.62
N PHE A 4 10.30 11.30 3.79
CA PHE A 4 9.21 10.65 4.52
C PHE A 4 8.51 9.61 3.64
N ARG A 5 8.15 8.49 4.28
CA ARG A 5 7.30 7.46 3.69
C ARG A 5 5.87 7.97 3.49
N GLY A 6 5.23 7.50 2.43
CA GLY A 6 3.80 7.70 2.21
C GLY A 6 2.94 6.83 3.13
N PRO A 7 1.61 7.05 3.16
CA PRO A 7 0.70 6.32 4.07
C PRO A 7 0.76 4.80 3.93
N CYS A 8 0.71 4.28 2.69
CA CYS A 8 0.79 2.83 2.46
C CYS A 8 2.17 2.25 2.81
N GLU A 9 3.24 3.01 2.53
CA GLU A 9 4.62 2.60 2.84
C GLU A 9 4.87 2.54 4.35
N GLU A 10 4.33 3.48 5.11
CA GLU A 10 4.45 3.46 6.57
C GLU A 10 3.57 2.36 7.19
N ALA A 11 2.39 2.10 6.63
CA ALA A 11 1.47 1.09 7.17
C ALA A 11 2.00 -0.35 7.12
N ILE A 12 2.91 -0.68 6.20
CA ILE A 12 3.51 -2.01 6.06
C ILE A 12 4.75 -2.21 6.94
N VAL A 13 5.27 -1.14 7.56
CA VAL A 13 6.49 -1.22 8.37
C VAL A 13 6.20 -1.95 9.66
N GLY A 14 6.98 -3.00 9.94
CA GLY A 14 6.80 -3.81 11.14
C GLY A 14 5.66 -4.83 11.06
N THR A 15 5.03 -5.00 9.88
CA THR A 15 4.07 -6.09 9.67
C THR A 15 4.76 -7.44 9.82
N GLU A 16 4.22 -8.29 10.69
CA GLU A 16 4.65 -9.68 10.81
C GLU A 16 4.17 -10.49 9.61
N ILE A 17 5.09 -11.21 8.96
CA ILE A 17 4.80 -12.06 7.81
C ILE A 17 4.95 -13.53 8.23
N LYS A 18 3.88 -14.31 8.09
CA LYS A 18 3.89 -15.73 8.44
C LYS A 18 4.56 -16.60 7.39
N ASP A 19 4.35 -16.28 6.12
CA ASP A 19 4.91 -17.01 4.97
C ASP A 19 5.46 -15.99 3.97
N LEU A 20 6.78 -16.00 3.77
CA LEU A 20 7.45 -15.06 2.85
C LEU A 20 7.19 -15.40 1.39
N ASP A 21 6.89 -16.67 1.06
CA ASP A 21 6.54 -17.05 -0.31
C ASP A 21 5.11 -16.59 -0.66
N ASN A 22 4.29 -16.25 0.35
CA ASN A 22 2.93 -15.75 0.17
C ASN A 22 2.52 -14.72 1.27
N PRO A 23 2.96 -13.45 1.17
CA PRO A 23 2.81 -12.42 2.21
C PRO A 23 1.43 -11.76 2.19
N ILE A 24 0.38 -12.53 2.49
CA ILE A 24 -1.02 -12.07 2.43
C ILE A 24 -1.32 -10.87 3.36
N GLU A 25 -0.55 -10.69 4.43
CA GLU A 25 -0.73 -9.60 5.39
C GLU A 25 -0.49 -8.23 4.74
N VAL A 26 0.50 -8.14 3.85
CA VAL A 26 0.78 -6.91 3.08
C VAL A 26 -0.40 -6.62 2.15
N ASP A 27 -0.91 -7.64 1.46
CA ASP A 27 -2.05 -7.54 0.55
C ASP A 27 -3.31 -7.03 1.28
N HIS A 28 -3.58 -7.52 2.49
CA HIS A 28 -4.69 -7.03 3.31
C HIS A 28 -4.52 -5.55 3.70
N ILE A 29 -3.32 -5.14 4.09
CA ILE A 29 -3.02 -3.74 4.42
C ILE A 29 -3.26 -2.88 3.18
N ILE A 30 -2.63 -3.20 2.04
CA ILE A 30 -2.75 -2.41 0.82
C ILE A 30 -4.19 -2.34 0.33
N ARG A 31 -4.95 -3.44 0.32
CA ARG A 31 -6.36 -3.44 -0.11
C ARG A 31 -7.29 -2.66 0.83
N SER A 32 -6.93 -2.51 2.11
CA SER A 32 -7.74 -1.71 3.05
C SER A 32 -7.78 -0.22 2.69
N PHE A 33 -6.81 0.28 1.90
CA PHE A 33 -6.79 1.64 1.38
C PHE A 33 -7.65 1.84 0.13
N ASP A 34 -8.28 0.78 -0.40
CA ASP A 34 -8.98 0.78 -1.69
C ASP A 34 -8.16 1.47 -2.82
N PRO A 35 -6.90 1.04 -3.05
CA PRO A 35 -6.01 1.75 -3.94
C PRO A 35 -6.43 1.55 -5.39
N CYS A 36 -6.83 2.64 -6.04
CA CYS A 36 -7.03 2.66 -7.49
C CYS A 36 -5.80 3.25 -8.19
N LEU A 37 -4.95 2.40 -8.76
CA LEU A 37 -3.73 2.82 -9.46
C LEU A 37 -4.01 3.75 -10.65
N VAL A 38 -5.19 3.64 -11.27
CA VAL A 38 -5.60 4.58 -12.33
C VAL A 38 -5.82 5.96 -11.75
N CYS A 39 -6.61 6.08 -10.66
CA CYS A 39 -6.89 7.35 -9.99
C CYS A 39 -5.65 7.98 -9.33
N THR A 40 -4.75 7.15 -8.80
CA THR A 40 -3.51 7.62 -8.14
C THR A 40 -2.55 8.28 -9.14
N VAL A 41 -2.45 7.76 -10.36
CA VAL A 41 -1.54 8.29 -11.39
C VAL A 41 -2.23 9.33 -12.28
N HIS A 42 -3.51 9.14 -12.55
CA HIS A 42 -4.30 9.99 -13.43
C HIS A 42 -5.54 10.48 -12.68
N THR A 43 -5.76 11.79 -12.70
CA THR A 43 -7.06 12.34 -12.32
C THR A 43 -8.03 12.17 -13.48
N ILE A 44 -9.01 11.27 -13.34
CA ILE A 44 -10.15 11.20 -14.25
C ILE A 44 -11.09 12.36 -13.87
N ASN A 45 -11.19 13.38 -14.72
CA ASN A 45 -12.24 14.39 -14.60
C ASN A 45 -13.51 13.83 -15.26
N ILE A 46 -14.44 13.37 -14.42
CA ILE A 46 -15.83 13.08 -14.76
C ILE A 46 -16.65 14.32 -14.43
#